data_AF-A0A969VH03-F1
#
_entry.id   AF-A0A969VH03-F1
#
_cell.length_a   1.000
_cell.length_b   1.000
_cell.length_c   1.000
_cell.angle_alpha   90.00
_cell.angle_beta   90.00
_cell.angle_gamma   90.00
#
_symmetry.space_group_name_H-M   'P 1'
#
loop_
_entity.id
_entity.type
_entity.pdbx_description
1 polymer ?
#
loop_
_entity_poly.entity_id
_entity_poly.type
_entity_poly.pdbx_seq_one_letter_code
_entity_poly.pdbx_strand_id
1 'polypeptide(L)'
;MVQPAISTQGKQAINTSQTSLTQPTKTGSYPIVVKSIAVISTVIATAIGGFCYYQHQQINQVKQQIEKIRVDKKSIPSKVNKPSLSVELQDMMNVFKGKKSFLYLNIQEFISEIETQNSDFETEINKWKSRVNKLEDQNGSLEEKRDRLQSKVNEFEKKTYINLCNKTSSKKIAAAFAYWDGKGLRSKGWWVVDPGKCQEVNLGQNYRGILYVHGSYNRGESNWDSGKYLFCVDIINKFDIANSDKASCSGGSLKQVTMSEFAVSPGTNNWNFNDNDSTDTKTVDF
;
A
#
# COMPACT_ATOMS: atom_id res chain seq x y z
N MET A 1 69.37 -0.82 8.64
CA MET A 1 69.84 -0.85 7.23
C MET A 1 68.82 -1.63 6.42
N VAL A 2 68.00 -0.92 5.64
CA VAL A 2 68.11 -0.79 4.16
C VAL A 2 67.06 -1.69 3.50
N GLN A 3 65.95 -1.06 3.13
CA GLN A 3 65.13 -1.36 1.94
C GLN A 3 66.01 -1.30 0.68
N PRO A 4 65.68 -1.94 -0.47
CA PRO A 4 64.61 -1.40 -1.32
C PRO A 4 63.88 -2.39 -2.28
N ALA A 5 62.68 -2.00 -2.77
CA ALA A 5 62.32 -1.76 -4.20
C ALA A 5 61.74 -2.99 -4.96
N ILE A 6 60.83 -2.94 -5.95
CA ILE A 6 60.01 -1.92 -6.66
C ILE A 6 58.99 -2.67 -7.57
N SER A 7 57.75 -2.13 -7.71
CA SER A 7 56.75 -2.24 -8.83
C SER A 7 56.25 -3.62 -9.31
N THR A 8 55.13 -3.81 -10.03
CA THR A 8 54.33 -2.94 -10.91
C THR A 8 52.88 -3.47 -11.04
N GLN A 9 51.96 -2.54 -11.33
CA GLN A 9 50.65 -2.63 -12.01
C GLN A 9 50.01 -3.99 -12.38
N GLY A 10 48.72 -4.12 -12.07
CA GLY A 10 47.79 -5.06 -12.71
C GLY A 10 46.36 -4.52 -12.73
N LYS A 11 45.95 -3.97 -13.88
CA LYS A 11 44.56 -3.61 -14.23
C LYS A 11 43.67 -4.86 -14.15
N GLN A 12 42.55 -4.80 -13.42
CA GLN A 12 41.46 -5.76 -13.61
C GLN A 12 40.32 -5.11 -14.39
N ALA A 13 40.02 -5.72 -15.54
CA ALA A 13 39.01 -5.32 -16.49
C ALA A 13 37.60 -5.56 -15.92
N ILE A 14 36.74 -4.56 -16.09
CA ILE A 14 35.31 -4.67 -15.86
C ILE A 14 34.72 -5.41 -17.06
N ASN A 15 34.34 -6.68 -16.85
CA ASN A 15 33.60 -7.46 -17.84
C ASN A 15 32.23 -6.83 -18.06
N THR A 16 32.04 -6.25 -19.24
CA THR A 16 30.77 -5.74 -19.72
C THR A 16 30.07 -6.88 -20.46
N SER A 17 29.16 -7.59 -19.79
CA SER A 17 28.29 -8.55 -20.48
C SER A 17 27.26 -7.78 -21.31
N GLN A 18 27.56 -7.63 -22.60
CA GLN A 18 26.62 -7.22 -23.62
C GLN A 18 25.58 -8.34 -23.80
N THR A 19 24.34 -8.11 -23.36
CA THR A 19 23.20 -8.93 -23.79
C THR A 19 22.60 -8.27 -25.02
N SER A 20 22.99 -8.76 -26.20
CA SER A 20 22.32 -8.46 -27.47
C SER A 20 20.88 -8.96 -27.41
N LEU A 21 19.92 -8.04 -27.44
CA LEU A 21 18.52 -8.33 -27.75
C LEU A 21 18.32 -8.20 -29.26
N THR A 22 18.32 -9.34 -29.94
CA THR A 22 17.82 -9.47 -31.31
C THR A 22 16.31 -9.25 -31.32
N GLN A 23 15.88 -8.17 -31.99
CA GLN A 23 14.49 -7.96 -32.37
C GLN A 23 14.14 -8.83 -33.59
N PRO A 24 12.93 -9.41 -33.63
CA PRO A 24 12.19 -9.52 -34.86
C PRO A 24 11.10 -8.45 -34.90
N THR A 25 11.21 -7.58 -35.89
CA THR A 25 10.16 -6.69 -36.38
C THR A 25 8.96 -7.50 -36.87
N LYS A 26 7.79 -7.31 -36.27
CA LYS A 26 6.51 -7.33 -36.99
C LYS A 26 5.62 -6.19 -36.54
N THR A 27 5.34 -5.33 -37.51
CA THR A 27 4.39 -4.21 -37.52
C THR A 27 2.97 -4.68 -37.20
N GLY A 28 2.34 -4.07 -36.20
CA GLY A 28 0.94 -4.28 -35.84
C GLY A 28 0.49 -3.46 -34.63
N SER A 29 0.08 -2.22 -34.92
CA SER A 29 -0.75 -1.29 -34.11
C SER A 29 -0.93 -1.56 -32.61
N TYR A 30 -0.17 -0.88 -31.74
CA TYR A 30 -0.59 -0.60 -30.34
C TYR A 30 0.03 0.71 -29.82
N PRO A 31 -0.70 1.84 -29.80
CA PRO A 31 -0.23 3.11 -29.21
C PRO A 31 -0.28 3.15 -27.66
N ILE A 32 -0.59 2.02 -27.00
CA ILE A 32 -0.83 1.97 -25.54
C ILE A 32 0.41 1.47 -24.77
N VAL A 33 1.13 0.47 -25.27
CA VAL A 33 2.26 -0.15 -24.54
C VAL A 33 3.44 0.82 -24.37
N VAL A 34 3.70 1.67 -25.36
CA VAL A 34 4.75 2.69 -25.30
C VAL A 34 4.43 3.79 -24.28
N LYS A 35 3.14 4.12 -24.09
CA LYS A 35 2.71 5.11 -23.08
C LYS A 35 2.88 4.58 -21.66
N SER A 36 2.63 3.29 -21.42
CA SER A 36 2.77 2.67 -20.10
C SER A 36 4.22 2.61 -19.63
N ILE A 37 5.17 2.31 -20.53
CA ILE A 37 6.59 2.24 -20.19
C ILE A 37 7.15 3.64 -19.89
N ALA A 38 6.73 4.66 -20.64
CA ALA A 38 7.14 6.04 -20.41
C ALA A 38 6.71 6.57 -19.02
N VAL A 39 5.50 6.23 -18.56
CA VAL A 39 4.97 6.65 -17.26
C VAL A 39 5.70 5.97 -16.10
N ILE A 40 6.02 4.67 -16.21
CA ILE A 40 6.75 3.95 -15.17
C ILE A 40 8.17 4.52 -15.01
N SER A 41 8.84 4.86 -16.11
CA SER A 41 10.17 5.48 -16.07
C SER A 41 10.16 6.89 -15.44
N THR A 42 9.09 7.67 -15.63
CA THR A 42 8.98 9.01 -15.01
C THR A 42 8.74 8.93 -13.51
N VAL A 43 7.94 7.96 -13.05
CA VAL A 43 7.67 7.75 -11.62
C VAL A 43 8.94 7.30 -10.88
N ILE A 44 9.72 6.38 -11.47
CA ILE A 44 10.99 5.92 -10.87
C ILE A 44 12.02 7.05 -10.81
N ALA A 45 12.16 7.86 -11.87
CA ALA A 45 13.09 9.00 -11.88
C ALA A 45 12.71 10.08 -10.86
N THR A 46 11.40 10.33 -10.68
CA THR A 46 10.91 11.30 -9.69
C THR A 46 11.11 10.81 -8.27
N ALA A 47 10.93 9.51 -8.00
CA ALA A 47 11.16 8.92 -6.69
C ALA A 47 12.65 8.92 -6.30
N ILE A 48 13.54 8.54 -7.22
CA ILE A 48 14.99 8.57 -6.99
C ILE A 48 15.47 10.02 -6.84
N GLY A 49 15.01 10.94 -7.69
CA GLY A 49 15.33 12.36 -7.58
C GLY A 49 14.87 12.98 -6.26
N GLY A 50 13.66 12.64 -5.80
CA GLY A 50 13.13 13.07 -4.51
C GLY A 50 13.92 12.51 -3.32
N PHE A 51 14.30 11.23 -3.36
CA PHE A 51 15.14 10.62 -2.32
C PHE A 51 16.54 11.22 -2.29
N CYS A 52 17.17 11.45 -3.45
CA CYS A 52 18.46 12.13 -3.54
C CYS A 52 18.38 13.59 -3.06
N TYR A 53 17.30 14.32 -3.38
CA TYR A 53 17.08 15.68 -2.89
C TYR A 53 16.88 15.71 -1.36
N TYR A 54 16.15 14.74 -0.82
CA TYR A 54 15.93 14.61 0.63
C TYR A 54 17.22 14.26 1.39
N GLN A 55 18.03 13.32 0.89
CA GLN A 55 19.34 13.00 1.46
C GLN A 55 20.30 14.19 1.38
N HIS A 56 20.27 14.95 0.28
CA HIS A 56 21.08 16.16 0.11
C HIS A 56 20.66 17.28 1.09
N GLN A 57 19.37 17.43 1.36
CA GLN A 57 18.86 18.37 2.38
C GLN A 57 19.39 18.03 3.78
N GLN A 58 19.34 16.76 4.19
CA GLN A 58 19.85 16.32 5.50
C GLN A 58 21.36 16.55 5.63
N ILE A 59 22.14 16.23 4.59
CA ILE A 59 23.59 16.48 4.56
C ILE A 59 23.91 17.97 4.69
N ASN A 60 23.09 18.84 4.07
CA ASN A 60 23.30 20.29 4.16
C ASN A 60 22.96 20.85 5.56
N GLN A 61 21.92 20.34 6.23
CA GLN A 61 21.62 20.73 7.61
C GLN A 61 22.75 20.32 8.56
N VAL A 62 23.27 19.10 8.41
CA VAL A 62 24.42 18.60 9.20
C VAL A 62 25.69 19.42 8.90
N LYS A 63 25.95 19.76 7.63
CA LYS A 63 27.08 20.65 7.26
C LYS A 63 26.95 22.04 7.88
N GLN A 64 25.75 22.62 7.91
CA GLN A 64 25.52 23.91 8.57
C GLN A 64 25.75 23.84 10.07
N GLN A 65 25.36 22.74 10.73
CA GLN A 65 25.65 22.54 12.15
C GLN A 65 27.15 22.36 12.41
N ILE A 66 27.87 21.62 11.56
CA ILE A 66 29.32 21.45 11.66
C ILE A 66 30.06 22.78 11.43
N GLU A 67 29.64 23.60 10.47
CA GLU A 67 30.21 24.93 10.25
C GLU A 67 29.90 25.89 11.40
N LYS A 68 28.70 25.83 11.99
CA LYS A 68 28.36 26.59 13.21
C LYS A 68 29.30 26.24 14.36
N ILE A 69 29.50 24.94 14.62
CA ILE A 69 30.44 24.44 15.64
C ILE A 69 31.89 24.87 15.32
N ARG A 70 32.28 24.90 14.04
CA ARG A 70 33.61 25.36 13.61
C ARG A 70 33.80 26.87 13.79
N VAL A 71 32.77 27.66 13.51
CA VAL A 71 32.77 29.13 13.72
C VAL A 71 32.75 29.45 15.21
N ASP A 72 31.94 28.76 16.02
CA ASP A 72 31.88 28.93 17.47
C ASP A 72 33.23 28.53 18.13
N LYS A 73 33.93 27.52 17.59
CA LYS A 73 35.31 27.18 17.99
C LYS A 73 36.35 28.23 17.56
N LYS A 74 36.07 29.02 16.52
CA LYS A 74 36.93 30.11 16.01
C LYS A 74 36.63 31.46 16.68
N SER A 75 35.47 31.59 17.35
CA SER A 75 35.05 32.77 18.10
C SER A 75 35.30 32.68 19.60
N ILE A 76 36.15 31.77 20.08
CA ILE A 76 36.76 31.93 21.40
C ILE A 76 37.45 33.31 21.37
N PRO A 77 37.01 34.28 22.19
CA PRO A 77 37.48 35.65 22.05
C PRO A 77 38.97 35.70 22.39
N SER A 78 39.81 35.88 21.38
CA SER A 78 41.16 36.42 21.55
C SER A 78 41.06 37.92 21.87
N LYS A 79 40.43 38.26 22.99
CA LYS A 79 40.60 39.57 23.63
C LYS A 79 41.41 39.39 24.90
N VAL A 80 42.67 39.00 24.72
CA VAL A 80 43.70 39.51 25.62
C VAL A 80 44.00 40.91 25.10
N ASN A 81 43.28 41.91 25.61
CA ASN A 81 43.84 43.26 25.60
C ASN A 81 45.12 43.15 26.41
N LYS A 82 46.28 43.13 25.74
CA LYS A 82 47.57 43.24 26.44
C LYS A 82 47.49 44.52 27.28
N PRO A 83 47.53 44.43 28.62
CA PRO A 83 47.67 45.63 29.43
C PRO A 83 48.96 46.33 29.00
N SER A 84 49.02 47.66 29.08
CA SER A 84 50.30 48.33 28.88
C SER A 84 51.33 47.74 29.86
N LEU A 85 52.59 47.63 29.44
CA LEU A 85 53.68 47.00 30.21
C LEU A 85 53.78 47.54 31.66
N SER A 86 53.31 48.77 31.89
CA SER A 86 53.23 49.39 33.22
C SER A 86 52.18 48.77 34.15
N VAL A 87 51.05 48.29 33.62
CA VAL A 87 49.99 47.59 34.38
C VAL A 87 50.41 46.15 34.68
N GLU A 88 51.09 45.47 33.74
CA GLU A 88 51.67 44.13 33.97
C GLU A 88 52.77 44.16 35.04
N LEU A 89 53.62 45.20 35.07
CA LEU A 89 54.64 45.36 36.11
C LEU A 89 54.04 45.61 37.50
N GLN A 90 52.96 46.41 37.58
CA GLN A 90 52.27 46.73 38.82
C GLN A 90 51.54 45.49 39.39
N ASP A 91 50.91 44.70 38.51
CA ASP A 91 50.26 43.44 38.88
C ASP A 91 51.29 42.38 39.28
N MET A 92 52.46 42.32 38.63
CA MET A 92 53.57 41.47 39.08
C MET A 92 54.08 41.86 40.47
N MET A 93 54.22 43.17 40.76
CA MET A 93 54.64 43.64 42.09
C MET A 93 53.64 43.27 43.19
N ASN A 94 52.34 43.23 42.87
CA ASN A 94 51.29 42.82 43.80
C ASN A 94 51.25 41.29 44.01
N VAL A 95 51.65 40.50 43.01
CA VAL A 95 51.79 39.04 43.10
C VAL A 95 53.00 38.62 43.95
N PHE A 96 54.12 39.33 43.87
CA PHE A 96 55.31 39.05 44.69
C PHE A 96 55.13 39.38 46.18
N LYS A 97 54.11 40.15 46.57
CA LYS A 97 53.84 40.57 47.96
C LYS A 97 52.90 39.65 48.75
N GLY A 98 52.58 38.45 48.25
CA GLY A 98 52.03 37.38 49.10
C GLY A 98 50.49 37.28 49.14
N LYS A 99 49.80 37.54 48.03
CA LYS A 99 48.40 37.12 47.85
C LYS A 99 48.28 36.28 46.59
N LYS A 100 47.54 35.16 46.68
CA LYS A 100 47.19 34.29 45.54
C LYS A 100 46.87 35.14 44.31
N SER A 101 47.58 34.87 43.22
CA SER A 101 47.48 35.60 41.96
C SER A 101 46.02 35.80 41.53
N PHE A 102 45.63 37.03 41.18
CA PHE A 102 44.29 37.39 40.68
C PHE A 102 43.86 36.52 39.48
N LEU A 103 44.84 36.11 38.66
CA LEU A 103 44.68 35.16 37.56
C LEU A 103 44.15 33.79 38.03
N TYR A 104 44.55 33.31 39.20
CA TYR A 104 44.09 32.03 39.73
C TYR A 104 42.62 32.08 40.14
N LEU A 105 42.14 33.18 40.73
CA LEU A 105 40.73 33.31 41.12
C LEU A 105 39.80 33.36 39.91
N ASN A 106 40.13 34.13 38.87
CA ASN A 106 39.32 34.20 37.64
C ASN A 106 39.31 32.87 36.87
N ILE A 107 40.41 32.12 36.90
CA ILE A 107 40.47 30.78 36.28
C ILE A 107 39.59 29.79 37.05
N GLN A 108 39.58 29.83 38.38
CA GLN A 108 38.74 28.94 39.20
C GLN A 108 37.24 29.21 39.00
N GLU A 109 36.85 30.48 38.90
CA GLU A 109 35.47 30.87 38.57
C GLU A 109 35.04 30.34 37.20
N PHE A 110 35.91 30.49 36.19
CA PHE A 110 35.64 29.97 34.85
C PHE A 110 35.56 28.43 34.80
N ILE A 111 36.40 27.72 35.57
CA ILE A 111 36.32 26.25 35.69
C ILE A 111 34.97 25.85 36.28
N SER A 112 34.52 26.49 37.36
CA SER A 112 33.23 26.22 37.99
C SER A 112 32.04 26.47 37.05
N GLU A 113 32.12 27.51 36.21
CA GLU A 113 31.08 27.81 35.23
C GLU A 113 31.04 26.75 34.12
N ILE A 114 32.20 26.30 33.61
CA ILE A 114 32.26 25.20 32.65
C ILE A 114 31.72 23.90 33.24
N GLU A 115 32.07 23.57 34.49
CA GLU A 115 31.57 22.37 35.17
C GLU A 115 30.04 22.40 35.30
N THR A 116 29.48 23.57 35.61
CA THR A 116 28.03 23.78 35.67
C THR A 116 27.38 23.60 34.30
N GLN A 117 27.93 24.22 33.26
CA GLN A 117 27.43 24.07 31.90
C GLN A 117 27.48 22.61 31.41
N ASN A 118 28.56 21.89 31.73
CA ASN A 118 28.67 20.47 31.39
C ASN A 118 27.58 19.63 32.08
N SER A 119 27.30 19.91 33.35
CA SER A 119 26.21 19.25 34.09
C SER A 119 24.83 19.54 33.48
N ASP A 120 24.58 20.78 33.06
CA ASP A 120 23.34 21.16 32.40
C ASP A 120 23.18 20.49 31.03
N PHE A 121 24.26 20.42 30.25
CA PHE A 121 24.25 19.70 28.97
C PHE A 121 23.98 18.21 29.12
N GLU A 122 24.58 17.55 30.11
CA GLU A 122 24.30 16.14 30.42
C GLU A 122 22.83 15.91 30.77
N THR A 123 22.21 16.85 31.49
CA THR A 123 20.79 16.78 31.84
C THR A 123 19.90 16.87 30.59
N GLU A 124 20.17 17.82 29.68
CA GLU A 124 19.41 17.96 28.45
C GLU A 124 19.65 16.80 27.47
N ILE A 125 20.86 16.22 27.42
CA ILE A 125 21.15 15.00 26.64
C ILE A 125 20.27 13.84 27.12
N ASN A 126 20.20 13.62 28.43
CA ASN A 126 19.41 12.54 29.01
C ASN A 126 17.90 12.72 28.73
N LYS A 127 17.41 13.95 28.82
CA LYS A 127 16.03 14.31 28.47
C LYS A 127 15.74 14.11 26.99
N TRP A 128 16.65 14.50 26.10
CA TRP A 128 16.50 14.29 24.66
C TRP A 128 16.52 12.80 24.31
N LYS A 129 17.40 12.02 24.93
CA LYS A 129 17.44 10.56 24.79
C LYS A 129 16.12 9.90 25.19
N SER A 130 15.51 10.33 26.29
CA SER A 130 14.18 9.86 26.70
C SER A 130 13.10 10.19 25.67
N ARG A 131 13.15 11.38 25.06
CA ARG A 131 12.23 11.79 24.00
C ARG A 131 12.42 10.95 22.72
N VAL A 132 13.66 10.63 22.35
CA VAL A 132 13.96 9.78 21.19
C VAL A 132 13.38 8.39 21.38
N ASN A 133 13.65 7.75 22.52
CA ASN A 133 13.10 6.42 22.81
C ASN A 133 11.56 6.41 22.75
N LYS A 134 10.91 7.44 23.32
CA LYS A 134 9.44 7.56 23.26
C LYS A 134 8.93 7.70 21.83
N LEU A 135 9.64 8.43 20.96
CA LEU A 135 9.27 8.58 19.55
C LEU A 135 9.46 7.27 18.77
N GLU A 136 10.52 6.53 19.07
CA GLU A 136 10.76 5.21 18.48
C GLU A 136 9.64 4.23 18.82
N ASP A 137 9.21 4.19 20.09
CA ASP A 137 8.08 3.37 20.55
C ASP A 137 6.77 3.76 19.83
N GLN A 138 6.51 5.06 19.70
CA GLN A 138 5.35 5.57 18.97
C GLN A 138 5.39 5.20 17.49
N ASN A 139 6.56 5.28 16.86
CA ASN A 139 6.74 4.89 15.46
C ASN A 139 6.43 3.39 15.27
N GLY A 140 6.92 2.53 16.17
CA GLY A 140 6.58 1.11 16.15
C GLY A 140 5.06 0.85 16.25
N SER A 141 4.37 1.53 17.16
CA SER A 141 2.91 1.42 17.29
C SER A 141 2.16 1.91 16.04
N LEU A 142 2.65 2.96 15.38
CA LEU A 142 2.06 3.47 14.15
C LEU A 142 2.27 2.52 12.97
N GLU A 143 3.44 1.89 12.88
CA GLU A 143 3.71 0.87 11.86
C GLU A 143 2.78 -0.32 11.99
N GLU A 144 2.56 -0.83 13.21
CA GLU A 144 1.57 -1.90 13.45
C GLU A 144 0.15 -1.49 13.04
N LYS A 145 -0.26 -0.25 13.34
CA LYS A 145 -1.57 0.26 12.92
C LYS A 145 -1.68 0.34 11.41
N ARG A 146 -0.63 0.78 10.73
CA ARG A 146 -0.57 0.84 9.25
C ARG A 146 -0.73 -0.54 8.65
N ASP A 147 -0.04 -1.55 9.17
CA ASP A 147 -0.13 -2.92 8.65
C ASP A 147 -1.53 -3.52 8.89
N ARG A 148 -2.14 -3.26 10.05
CA ARG A 148 -3.52 -3.67 10.34
C ARG A 148 -4.54 -3.01 9.40
N LEU A 149 -4.39 -1.71 9.14
CA LEU A 149 -5.27 -0.99 8.23
C LEU A 149 -5.11 -1.47 6.79
N GLN A 150 -3.87 -1.72 6.36
CA GLN A 150 -3.60 -2.25 5.02
C GLN A 150 -4.26 -3.62 4.81
N SER A 151 -4.18 -4.51 5.81
CA SER A 151 -4.86 -5.81 5.76
C SER A 151 -6.37 -5.67 5.60
N LYS A 152 -6.99 -4.75 6.37
CA LYS A 152 -8.43 -4.45 6.26
C LYS A 152 -8.78 -3.89 4.88
N VAL A 153 -7.97 -2.97 4.34
CA VAL A 153 -8.20 -2.41 3.00
C VAL A 153 -8.20 -3.53 1.96
N ASN A 154 -7.21 -4.42 1.98
CA ASN A 154 -7.13 -5.55 1.05
C ASN A 154 -8.37 -6.47 1.16
N GLU A 155 -8.91 -6.65 2.37
CA GLU A 155 -10.15 -7.40 2.58
C GLU A 155 -11.37 -6.68 1.96
N PHE A 156 -11.49 -5.37 2.17
CA PHE A 156 -12.57 -4.55 1.59
C PHE A 156 -12.45 -4.36 0.07
N GLU A 157 -11.26 -4.46 -0.50
CA GLU A 157 -11.03 -4.37 -1.95
C GLU A 157 -11.34 -5.67 -2.70
N LYS A 158 -11.57 -6.78 -1.98
CA LYS A 158 -11.82 -8.07 -2.61
C LYS A 158 -13.15 -8.05 -3.36
N LYS A 159 -13.10 -8.24 -4.68
CA LYS A 159 -14.31 -8.43 -5.51
C LYS A 159 -14.95 -9.79 -5.24
N THR A 160 -16.26 -9.85 -5.42
CA THR A 160 -17.03 -11.09 -5.32
C THR A 160 -17.44 -11.53 -6.71
N TYR A 161 -17.14 -12.77 -7.05
CA TYR A 161 -17.51 -13.41 -8.30
C TYR A 161 -18.35 -14.66 -8.02
N ILE A 162 -19.30 -14.93 -8.90
CA ILE A 162 -19.98 -16.23 -9.00
C ILE A 162 -19.66 -16.87 -10.35
N ASN A 163 -19.21 -18.10 -10.32
CA ASN A 163 -19.09 -18.96 -11.47
C ASN A 163 -20.35 -19.81 -11.59
N LEU A 164 -21.11 -19.56 -12.65
CA LEU A 164 -22.27 -20.33 -13.04
C LEU A 164 -21.78 -21.48 -13.93
N CYS A 165 -21.61 -22.66 -13.35
CA CYS A 165 -21.03 -23.82 -13.99
C CYS A 165 -22.10 -24.80 -14.45
N ASN A 166 -22.18 -25.02 -15.76
CA ASN A 166 -23.05 -26.02 -16.35
C ASN A 166 -22.34 -27.38 -16.35
N LYS A 167 -22.78 -28.28 -15.47
CA LYS A 167 -22.26 -29.65 -15.35
C LYS A 167 -23.12 -30.68 -16.07
N THR A 168 -24.14 -30.23 -16.81
CA THR A 168 -24.95 -31.11 -17.65
C THR A 168 -24.17 -31.60 -18.86
N SER A 169 -24.59 -32.75 -19.37
CA SER A 169 -23.95 -33.41 -20.52
C SER A 169 -24.26 -32.74 -21.87
N SER A 170 -25.46 -32.19 -22.06
CA SER A 170 -25.93 -31.74 -23.38
C SER A 170 -26.78 -30.47 -23.37
N LYS A 171 -27.33 -30.04 -22.22
CA LYS A 171 -28.28 -28.92 -22.15
C LYS A 171 -27.53 -27.59 -22.01
N LYS A 172 -27.82 -26.62 -22.88
CA LYS A 172 -27.36 -25.23 -22.71
C LYS A 172 -28.24 -24.52 -21.68
N ILE A 173 -27.66 -24.04 -20.59
CA ILE A 173 -28.41 -23.44 -19.49
C ILE A 173 -28.40 -21.93 -19.62
N ALA A 174 -29.57 -21.31 -19.57
CA ALA A 174 -29.74 -19.89 -19.31
C ALA A 174 -29.84 -19.68 -17.80
N ALA A 175 -28.82 -19.05 -17.21
CA ALA A 175 -28.75 -18.77 -15.79
C ALA A 175 -29.18 -17.34 -15.48
N ALA A 176 -29.87 -17.18 -14.36
CA ALA A 176 -30.24 -15.91 -13.75
C ALA A 176 -29.99 -15.99 -12.24
N PHE A 177 -29.88 -14.84 -11.60
CA PHE A 177 -29.88 -14.80 -10.14
C PHE A 177 -30.53 -13.52 -9.60
N ALA A 178 -31.01 -13.58 -8.37
CA ALA A 178 -31.40 -12.45 -7.57
C ALA A 178 -30.45 -12.23 -6.38
N TYR A 179 -30.27 -10.97 -6.00
CA TYR A 179 -29.36 -10.54 -4.94
C TYR A 179 -29.83 -9.24 -4.29
N TRP A 180 -29.38 -8.96 -3.06
CA TRP A 180 -29.72 -7.72 -2.37
C TRP A 180 -28.78 -6.60 -2.82
N ASP A 181 -29.30 -5.54 -3.43
CA ASP A 181 -28.48 -4.43 -3.95
C ASP A 181 -28.31 -3.25 -2.98
N GLY A 182 -28.74 -3.41 -1.72
CA GLY A 182 -28.80 -2.33 -0.72
C GLY A 182 -30.15 -1.63 -0.64
N LYS A 183 -31.01 -1.75 -1.67
CA LYS A 183 -32.34 -1.14 -1.73
C LYS A 183 -33.45 -2.18 -1.78
N GLY A 184 -33.19 -3.32 -2.41
CA GLY A 184 -34.16 -4.39 -2.58
C GLY A 184 -33.53 -5.66 -3.15
N LEU A 185 -34.33 -6.71 -3.27
CA LEU A 185 -33.93 -7.90 -4.03
C LEU A 185 -34.07 -7.59 -5.53
N ARG A 186 -32.97 -7.71 -6.25
CA ARG A 186 -32.88 -7.43 -7.69
C ARG A 186 -32.52 -8.71 -8.42
N SER A 187 -33.27 -9.07 -9.46
CA SER A 187 -32.96 -10.20 -10.34
C SER A 187 -32.26 -9.73 -11.62
N LYS A 188 -31.36 -10.55 -12.14
CA LYS A 188 -30.60 -10.27 -13.35
C LYS A 188 -30.37 -11.55 -14.15
N GLY A 189 -30.30 -11.43 -15.47
CA GLY A 189 -30.11 -12.55 -16.39
C GLY A 189 -30.19 -12.08 -17.84
N TRP A 190 -30.07 -12.94 -18.86
CA TRP A 190 -29.63 -14.34 -18.80
C TRP A 190 -28.15 -14.45 -19.15
N TRP A 191 -27.44 -15.30 -18.41
CA TRP A 191 -26.11 -15.79 -18.79
C TRP A 191 -26.26 -17.18 -19.39
N VAL A 192 -25.92 -17.30 -20.66
CA VAL A 192 -25.99 -18.57 -21.37
C VAL A 192 -24.70 -19.34 -21.14
N VAL A 193 -24.80 -20.55 -20.60
CA VAL A 193 -23.66 -21.39 -20.23
C VAL A 193 -23.73 -22.71 -21.01
N ASP A 194 -22.74 -22.93 -21.88
CA ASP A 194 -22.62 -24.18 -22.64
C ASP A 194 -22.34 -25.39 -21.73
N PRO A 195 -22.73 -26.62 -22.12
CA PRO A 195 -22.40 -27.84 -21.39
C PRO A 195 -20.90 -27.95 -21.06
N GLY A 196 -20.59 -28.31 -19.82
CA GLY A 196 -19.22 -28.44 -19.32
C GLY A 196 -18.45 -27.13 -19.13
N LYS A 197 -19.08 -25.96 -19.35
CA LYS A 197 -18.44 -24.64 -19.19
C LYS A 197 -18.91 -23.92 -17.93
N CYS A 198 -18.16 -22.90 -17.53
CA CYS A 198 -18.52 -21.98 -16.46
C CYS A 198 -18.52 -20.54 -16.99
N GLN A 199 -19.47 -19.74 -16.54
CA GLN A 199 -19.53 -18.31 -16.79
C GLN A 199 -19.30 -17.55 -15.48
N GLU A 200 -18.21 -16.78 -15.42
CA GLU A 200 -17.93 -15.90 -14.28
C GLU A 200 -18.77 -14.62 -14.39
N VAL A 201 -19.37 -14.20 -13.27
CA VAL A 201 -20.12 -12.95 -13.13
C VAL A 201 -19.63 -12.20 -11.89
N ASN A 202 -19.31 -10.92 -12.08
CA ASN A 202 -18.91 -10.02 -10.99
C ASN A 202 -20.15 -9.47 -10.26
N LEU A 203 -20.22 -9.69 -8.95
CA LEU A 203 -21.31 -9.24 -8.07
C LEU A 203 -21.01 -7.89 -7.39
N GLY A 204 -19.81 -7.36 -7.59
CA GLY A 204 -19.36 -6.10 -7.02
C GLY A 204 -18.25 -6.27 -5.99
N GLN A 205 -17.93 -5.17 -5.32
CA GLN A 205 -16.88 -5.11 -4.32
C GLN A 205 -17.39 -5.64 -2.98
N ASN A 206 -16.67 -6.61 -2.42
CA ASN A 206 -16.90 -7.17 -1.09
C ASN A 206 -18.36 -7.62 -0.84
N TYR A 207 -19.06 -8.07 -1.88
CA TYR A 207 -20.43 -8.57 -1.73
C TYR A 207 -20.41 -9.83 -0.87
N ARG A 208 -21.22 -9.83 0.20
CA ARG A 208 -21.46 -10.95 1.10
C ARG A 208 -22.95 -11.03 1.37
N GLY A 209 -23.51 -12.21 1.23
CA GLY A 209 -24.94 -12.42 1.45
C GLY A 209 -25.46 -13.62 0.70
N ILE A 210 -26.77 -13.63 0.51
CA ILE A 210 -27.45 -14.67 -0.23
C ILE A 210 -27.63 -14.24 -1.69
N LEU A 211 -27.36 -15.16 -2.60
CA LEU A 211 -27.84 -15.15 -3.97
C LEU A 211 -28.98 -16.14 -4.10
N TYR A 212 -29.91 -15.85 -4.98
CA TYR A 212 -30.96 -16.75 -5.37
C TYR A 212 -30.75 -17.11 -6.83
N VAL A 213 -30.33 -18.33 -7.14
CA VAL A 213 -29.89 -18.74 -8.48
C VAL A 213 -30.97 -19.56 -9.16
N HIS A 214 -31.16 -19.34 -10.45
CA HIS A 214 -32.08 -20.10 -11.29
C HIS A 214 -31.40 -20.46 -12.61
N GLY A 215 -31.53 -21.72 -13.01
CA GLY A 215 -31.15 -22.19 -14.34
C GLY A 215 -32.39 -22.60 -15.11
N SER A 216 -32.45 -22.26 -16.39
CA SER A 216 -33.53 -22.67 -17.29
C SER A 216 -32.99 -23.23 -18.59
N TYR A 217 -33.63 -24.29 -19.08
CA TYR A 217 -33.42 -24.83 -20.42
C TYR A 217 -34.69 -24.60 -21.25
N ASN A 218 -34.52 -24.24 -22.54
CA ASN A 218 -35.62 -24.03 -23.50
C ASN A 218 -36.79 -23.19 -22.96
N ARG A 219 -36.50 -22.09 -22.26
CA ARG A 219 -37.50 -21.17 -21.68
C ARG A 219 -38.44 -21.84 -20.67
N GLY A 220 -37.92 -22.76 -19.86
CA GLY A 220 -38.63 -23.34 -18.72
C GLY A 220 -39.04 -24.80 -18.90
N GLU A 221 -38.58 -25.47 -19.94
CA GLU A 221 -38.81 -26.91 -20.16
C GLU A 221 -38.24 -27.73 -18.99
N SER A 222 -36.98 -27.46 -18.63
CA SER A 222 -36.33 -27.94 -17.40
C SER A 222 -35.80 -26.75 -16.61
N ASN A 223 -35.90 -26.79 -15.28
CA ASN A 223 -35.39 -25.76 -14.40
C ASN A 223 -34.49 -26.32 -13.30
N TRP A 224 -33.47 -25.55 -12.92
CA TRP A 224 -32.55 -25.86 -11.83
C TRP A 224 -32.78 -24.86 -10.70
N ASP A 225 -33.69 -25.24 -9.82
CA ASP A 225 -34.03 -24.49 -8.62
C ASP A 225 -34.63 -25.43 -7.56
N SER A 226 -34.85 -24.89 -6.35
CA SER A 226 -35.36 -25.61 -5.18
C SER A 226 -36.80 -25.22 -4.82
N GLY A 227 -37.47 -24.44 -5.67
CA GLY A 227 -38.90 -24.16 -5.54
C GLY A 227 -39.34 -23.17 -4.45
N LYS A 228 -38.43 -22.59 -3.63
CA LYS A 228 -38.84 -21.86 -2.40
C LYS A 228 -38.98 -20.35 -2.53
N TYR A 229 -38.10 -19.70 -3.29
CA TYR A 229 -38.05 -18.25 -3.37
C TYR A 229 -38.45 -17.78 -4.77
N LEU A 230 -39.43 -16.88 -4.85
CA LEU A 230 -40.03 -16.42 -6.11
C LEU A 230 -39.47 -15.07 -6.52
N PHE A 231 -39.04 -14.95 -7.77
CA PHE A 231 -38.53 -13.71 -8.34
C PHE A 231 -39.02 -13.49 -9.76
N CYS A 232 -39.24 -12.22 -10.10
CA CYS A 232 -39.53 -11.78 -11.45
C CYS A 232 -38.34 -11.96 -12.38
N VAL A 233 -38.58 -12.50 -13.57
CA VAL A 233 -37.62 -12.56 -14.67
C VAL A 233 -38.30 -12.24 -15.99
N ASP A 234 -37.55 -11.75 -16.98
CA ASP A 234 -38.00 -11.73 -18.38
C ASP A 234 -37.57 -13.05 -19.03
N ILE A 235 -38.50 -13.91 -19.44
CA ILE A 235 -38.19 -15.24 -19.98
C ILE A 235 -37.63 -15.22 -21.41
N ILE A 236 -37.62 -14.06 -22.06
CA ILE A 236 -37.21 -13.90 -23.46
C ILE A 236 -35.91 -13.08 -23.55
N ASN A 237 -35.85 -11.93 -22.88
CA ASN A 237 -34.77 -10.96 -23.02
C ASN A 237 -33.79 -11.01 -21.84
N LYS A 238 -32.61 -10.41 -22.03
CA LYS A 238 -31.76 -10.05 -20.87
C LYS A 238 -32.45 -8.98 -20.04
N PHE A 239 -32.32 -9.06 -18.72
CA PHE A 239 -33.05 -8.24 -17.77
C PHE A 239 -32.22 -7.88 -16.54
N ASP A 240 -32.64 -6.81 -15.86
CA ASP A 240 -32.14 -6.31 -14.58
C ASP A 240 -33.35 -5.65 -13.88
N ILE A 241 -34.03 -6.40 -13.00
CA ILE A 241 -35.33 -6.03 -12.41
C ILE A 241 -35.14 -5.79 -10.91
N ALA A 242 -35.40 -4.57 -10.46
CA ALA A 242 -35.38 -4.21 -9.04
C ALA A 242 -36.66 -4.64 -8.31
N ASN A 243 -36.55 -4.93 -7.01
CA ASN A 243 -37.64 -5.43 -6.16
C ASN A 243 -38.38 -6.63 -6.80
N SER A 244 -37.61 -7.55 -7.39
CA SER A 244 -38.14 -8.64 -8.20
C SER A 244 -38.92 -9.67 -7.39
N ASP A 245 -38.79 -9.66 -6.06
CA ASP A 245 -39.62 -10.41 -5.10
C ASP A 245 -41.04 -9.83 -4.95
N LYS A 246 -41.23 -8.55 -5.28
CA LYS A 246 -42.49 -7.81 -5.10
C LYS A 246 -43.10 -7.30 -6.40
N ALA A 247 -42.35 -7.35 -7.50
CA ALA A 247 -42.80 -6.86 -8.80
C ALA A 247 -44.04 -7.63 -9.29
N SER A 248 -44.99 -6.91 -9.90
CA SER A 248 -46.13 -7.52 -10.59
C SER A 248 -45.64 -8.13 -11.92
N CYS A 249 -45.29 -9.41 -11.89
CA CYS A 249 -44.74 -10.17 -13.03
C CYS A 249 -45.84 -10.70 -13.95
N SER A 250 -46.75 -9.84 -14.37
CA SER A 250 -47.99 -10.24 -15.04
C SER A 250 -48.16 -9.63 -16.44
N GLY A 251 -47.10 -9.06 -17.01
CA GLY A 251 -47.13 -8.42 -18.33
C GLY A 251 -46.07 -8.96 -19.29
N GLY A 252 -46.46 -9.24 -20.53
CA GLY A 252 -45.56 -9.56 -21.64
C GLY A 252 -44.72 -10.83 -21.40
N SER A 253 -43.40 -10.68 -21.43
CA SER A 253 -42.41 -11.74 -21.20
C SER A 253 -42.02 -11.94 -19.73
N LEU A 254 -42.61 -11.17 -18.80
CA LEU A 254 -42.30 -11.28 -17.38
C LEU A 254 -43.02 -12.47 -16.75
N LYS A 255 -42.29 -13.28 -15.97
CA LYS A 255 -42.84 -14.37 -15.15
C LYS A 255 -42.17 -14.43 -13.79
N GLN A 256 -42.89 -14.93 -12.78
CA GLN A 256 -42.25 -15.37 -11.55
C GLN A 256 -41.66 -16.76 -11.76
N VAL A 257 -40.41 -16.93 -11.31
CA VAL A 257 -39.73 -18.22 -11.27
C VAL A 257 -39.20 -18.48 -9.88
N THR A 258 -39.06 -19.75 -9.54
CA THR A 258 -38.43 -20.18 -8.30
C THR A 258 -36.91 -20.17 -8.44
N MET A 259 -36.22 -19.83 -7.37
CA MET A 259 -34.76 -19.71 -7.31
C MET A 259 -34.21 -20.40 -6.06
N SER A 260 -33.00 -20.93 -6.16
CA SER A 260 -32.28 -21.59 -5.07
C SER A 260 -31.36 -20.64 -4.32
N GLU A 261 -31.45 -20.66 -3.01
CA GLU A 261 -30.57 -19.91 -2.13
C GLU A 261 -29.13 -20.45 -2.15
N PHE A 262 -28.18 -19.53 -2.24
CA PHE A 262 -26.74 -19.79 -2.28
C PHE A 262 -25.98 -18.69 -1.54
N ALA A 263 -25.34 -19.03 -0.43
CA ALA A 263 -24.53 -18.08 0.32
C ALA A 263 -23.21 -17.79 -0.41
N VAL A 264 -22.88 -16.51 -0.55
CA VAL A 264 -21.63 -16.06 -1.19
C VAL A 264 -20.81 -15.18 -0.26
N SER A 265 -19.49 -15.25 -0.47
CA SER A 265 -18.51 -14.45 0.25
C SER A 265 -17.48 -13.83 -0.70
N PRO A 266 -16.76 -12.78 -0.29
CA PRO A 266 -15.75 -12.12 -1.12
C PRO A 266 -14.72 -13.10 -1.71
N GLY A 267 -14.47 -12.98 -3.01
CA GLY A 267 -13.72 -13.94 -3.81
C GLY A 267 -14.58 -14.71 -4.80
N THR A 268 -14.12 -15.88 -5.24
CA THR A 268 -14.78 -16.70 -6.24
C THR A 268 -15.67 -17.76 -5.57
N ASN A 269 -16.95 -17.76 -5.93
CA ASN A 269 -17.95 -18.73 -5.47
C ASN A 269 -18.42 -19.55 -6.68
N ASN A 270 -18.75 -20.83 -6.51
CA ASN A 270 -19.15 -21.70 -7.62
C ASN A 270 -20.56 -22.25 -7.39
N TRP A 271 -21.43 -22.05 -8.38
CA TRP A 271 -22.75 -22.68 -8.46
C TRP A 271 -22.73 -23.70 -9.60
N ASN A 272 -23.17 -24.93 -9.32
CA ASN A 272 -23.19 -26.01 -10.31
C ASN A 272 -24.62 -26.36 -10.69
N PHE A 273 -24.91 -26.41 -11.98
CA PHE A 273 -26.13 -26.99 -12.52
C PHE A 273 -25.85 -28.44 -12.92
N ASN A 274 -26.30 -29.42 -12.13
CA ASN A 274 -26.10 -30.85 -12.39
C ASN A 274 -27.34 -31.47 -13.02
N ASP A 275 -27.18 -32.52 -13.83
CA ASP A 275 -28.31 -33.20 -14.50
C ASP A 275 -29.40 -33.67 -13.50
N ASN A 276 -28.97 -34.16 -12.33
CA ASN A 276 -29.88 -34.69 -11.29
C ASN A 276 -30.66 -33.61 -10.51
N ASP A 277 -30.28 -32.34 -10.66
CA ASP A 277 -30.90 -31.22 -9.95
C ASP A 277 -32.02 -30.57 -10.76
N SER A 278 -32.26 -31.06 -11.99
CA SER A 278 -33.30 -30.50 -12.85
C SER A 278 -34.69 -30.95 -12.39
N THR A 279 -35.58 -29.99 -12.20
CA THR A 279 -37.02 -30.21 -12.13
C THR A 279 -37.53 -30.15 -13.56
N ASP A 280 -37.78 -31.33 -14.14
CA ASP A 280 -38.49 -31.40 -15.41
C ASP A 280 -39.94 -31.01 -15.16
N THR A 281 -40.40 -29.97 -15.86
CA THR A 281 -41.80 -29.60 -15.84
C THR A 281 -42.53 -30.70 -16.61
N LYS A 282 -43.05 -31.72 -15.91
CA LYS A 282 -43.90 -32.72 -16.57
C LYS A 282 -45.05 -31.97 -17.22
N THR A 283 -45.06 -31.90 -18.53
CA THR A 283 -46.25 -31.57 -19.31
C THR A 283 -47.33 -32.55 -18.87
N VAL A 284 -48.32 -32.04 -18.16
CA VAL A 284 -49.60 -32.73 -18.02
C VAL A 284 -50.25 -32.57 -19.39
N ASP A 285 -50.14 -33.62 -20.20
CA ASP A 285 -50.91 -33.74 -21.43
C ASP A 285 -52.39 -33.65 -21.05
N PHE A 286 -53.09 -32.65 -21.60
CA PHE A 286 -54.55 -32.53 -21.56
C PHE A 286 -55.16 -33.23 -22.77
#